data_AF-A0A959N834-F1
#
_entry.id   AF-A0A959N834-F1
#
_cell.length_a   1.000
_cell.length_b   1.000
_cell.length_c   1.000
_cell.angle_alpha   90.00
_cell.angle_beta   90.00
_cell.angle_gamma   90.00
#
_symmetry.space_group_name_H-M   'P 1'
#
loop_
_entity.id
_entity.type
_entity.pdbx_description
1 polymer ?
#
loop_
_entity_poly.entity_id
_entity_poly.type
_entity_poly.pdbx_seq_one_letter_code
_entity_poly.pdbx_strand_id
1 'polypeptide(L)'
;MSISKKYLKSKPICKVTFRIPSNIGINHKKAVVLGSFNNWDQNSHRMKKLVKDGSFSIIVDMEVGNEYEFKYLVDDHIWLNDDNADKQVTTHYGDSANSVISV
;
A
#
# COMPACT_ATOMS: atom_id res chain seq x y z
N MET A 1 7.09 -5.35 -5.49
CA MET A 1 6.24 -5.27 -4.28
C MET A 1 5.40 -6.55 -4.17
N SER A 2 4.51 -6.70 -3.19
CA SER A 2 3.48 -7.77 -3.22
C SER A 2 2.24 -7.37 -2.45
N ILE A 3 1.06 -7.71 -3.00
CA ILE A 3 -0.24 -7.48 -2.38
C ILE A 3 -0.97 -8.82 -2.22
N SER A 4 -1.58 -9.04 -1.06
CA SER A 4 -2.43 -10.21 -0.80
C SER A 4 -3.79 -9.78 -0.28
N LYS A 5 -4.85 -10.39 -0.79
CA LYS A 5 -6.25 -10.09 -0.44
C LYS A 5 -6.86 -11.27 0.30
N LYS A 6 -7.46 -11.01 1.47
CA LYS A 6 -8.22 -12.02 2.23
C LYS A 6 -9.62 -11.50 2.55
N TYR A 7 -10.59 -11.97 1.79
CA TYR A 7 -12.01 -11.69 2.00
C TYR A 7 -12.52 -12.37 3.27
N LEU A 8 -13.19 -11.60 4.13
CA LEU A 8 -13.84 -12.15 5.32
C LEU A 8 -15.22 -12.70 4.95
N LYS A 9 -15.53 -13.91 5.41
CA LYS A 9 -16.83 -14.54 5.13
C LYS A 9 -17.99 -13.93 5.94
N SER A 10 -17.67 -13.24 7.03
CA SER A 10 -18.66 -12.73 8.00
C SER A 10 -19.07 -11.28 7.77
N LYS A 11 -18.30 -10.50 7.00
CA LYS A 11 -18.55 -9.07 6.76
C LYS A 11 -18.01 -8.67 5.38
N PRO A 12 -18.53 -7.62 4.73
CA PRO A 12 -18.08 -7.15 3.41
C PRO A 12 -16.74 -6.41 3.50
N ILE A 13 -15.74 -7.06 4.10
CA ILE A 13 -14.40 -6.52 4.31
C ILE A 13 -13.38 -7.49 3.73
N CYS A 14 -12.42 -6.96 3.01
CA CYS A 14 -11.19 -7.65 2.63
C CYS A 14 -10.03 -7.12 3.45
N LYS A 15 -9.23 -8.04 4.01
CA LYS A 15 -7.95 -7.71 4.61
C LYS A 15 -6.90 -7.70 3.50
N VAL A 16 -6.43 -6.51 3.14
CA VAL A 16 -5.38 -6.33 2.13
C VAL A 16 -4.04 -6.19 2.84
N THR A 17 -3.12 -7.09 2.55
CA THR A 17 -1.74 -7.03 3.04
C THR A 17 -0.87 -6.39 1.99
N PHE A 18 -0.28 -5.25 2.32
CA PHE A 18 0.71 -4.57 1.50
C PHE A 18 2.11 -4.92 1.98
N ARG A 19 3.05 -5.10 1.04
CA ARG A 19 4.44 -5.44 1.38
C ARG A 19 5.46 -4.78 0.45
N ILE A 20 6.44 -4.13 1.08
CA ILE A 20 7.68 -3.70 0.44
C ILE A 20 8.73 -4.78 0.65
N PRO A 21 9.29 -5.40 -0.41
CA PRO A 21 10.22 -6.50 -0.32
C PRO A 21 11.56 -6.07 0.30
N SER A 22 12.31 -7.05 0.81
CA SER A 22 13.57 -6.84 1.53
C SER A 22 14.65 -6.12 0.71
N ASN A 23 14.74 -6.39 -0.59
CA ASN A 23 15.70 -5.73 -1.49
C ASN A 23 15.53 -4.20 -1.54
N ILE A 24 14.33 -3.69 -1.25
CA ILE A 24 14.08 -2.27 -1.04
C ILE A 24 14.18 -1.95 0.45
N GLY A 25 13.42 -2.66 1.28
CA GLY A 25 13.19 -2.30 2.68
C GLY A 25 14.44 -2.30 3.58
N ILE A 26 15.46 -3.10 3.26
CA ILE A 26 16.72 -3.13 4.03
C ILE A 26 17.37 -1.75 4.09
N ASN A 27 17.34 -1.00 2.98
CA ASN A 27 18.01 0.28 2.83
C ASN A 27 17.22 1.46 3.42
N HIS A 28 16.01 1.22 3.94
CA HIS A 28 15.11 2.27 4.40
C HIS A 28 14.68 2.08 5.84
N LYS A 29 14.33 3.17 6.53
CA LYS A 29 13.98 3.13 7.96
C LYS A 29 12.48 3.22 8.19
N LYS A 30 11.76 3.88 7.30
CA LYS A 30 10.32 4.10 7.42
C LYS A 30 9.61 3.83 6.09
N ALA A 31 8.40 3.30 6.19
CA ALA A 31 7.48 3.24 5.07
C ALA A 31 6.06 3.48 5.57
N VAL A 32 5.25 4.15 4.76
CA VAL A 32 3.83 4.40 4.99
C VAL A 32 3.09 4.03 3.72
N VAL A 33 1.92 3.40 3.84
CA VAL A 33 1.00 3.27 2.71
C VAL A 33 -0.04 4.38 2.79
N LEU A 34 -0.24 5.07 1.69
CA LEU A 34 -1.11 6.24 1.55
C LEU A 34 -2.15 5.93 0.50
N GLY A 35 -3.40 6.29 0.73
CA GLY A 35 -4.43 6.10 -0.28
C GLY A 35 -5.75 6.74 0.09
N SER A 36 -6.74 6.60 -0.79
CA SER A 36 -8.08 7.13 -0.53
C SER A 36 -8.71 6.58 0.75
N PHE A 37 -8.38 5.34 1.13
CA PHE A 37 -8.85 4.69 2.38
C PHE A 37 -8.33 5.34 3.67
N ASN A 38 -7.29 6.17 3.60
CA ASN A 38 -6.75 6.90 4.76
C ASN A 38 -6.61 8.40 4.51
N ASN A 39 -7.35 8.93 3.54
CA ASN A 39 -7.28 10.34 3.12
C ASN A 39 -5.85 10.82 2.80
N TRP A 40 -4.98 9.91 2.32
CA TRP A 40 -3.58 10.20 2.05
C TRP A 40 -2.80 10.75 3.26
N ASP A 41 -3.15 10.33 4.48
CA ASP A 41 -2.48 10.76 5.72
C ASP A 41 -1.18 9.98 6.00
N GLN A 42 -0.06 10.72 5.97
CA GLN A 42 1.30 10.22 6.25
C GLN A 42 1.53 9.75 7.69
N ASN A 43 0.67 10.16 8.62
CA ASN A 43 0.82 9.81 10.03
C ASN A 43 0.06 8.55 10.44
N SER A 44 -0.82 8.04 9.57
CA SER A 44 -1.76 6.97 9.90
C SER A 44 -1.17 5.56 9.66
N HIS A 45 -1.04 5.14 8.41
CA HIS A 45 -0.80 3.74 8.04
C HIS A 45 0.69 3.40 7.89
N ARG A 46 1.44 3.59 8.98
CA ARG A 46 2.88 3.26 9.04
C ARG A 46 3.08 1.74 8.93
N MET A 47 3.93 1.33 8.00
CA MET A 47 4.24 -0.08 7.79
C MET A 47 5.27 -0.57 8.82
N LYS A 48 5.10 -1.82 9.27
CA LYS A 48 6.03 -2.46 10.19
C LYS A 48 7.22 -3.03 9.41
N LYS A 49 8.44 -2.63 9.77
CA LYS A 49 9.67 -3.29 9.29
C LYS A 49 9.80 -4.66 9.97
N LEU A 50 9.90 -5.72 9.19
CA LEU A 50 10.04 -7.10 9.66
C LEU A 50 11.50 -7.35 10.03
N VAL A 51 11.73 -7.76 11.29
CA VAL A 51 13.09 -7.98 11.83
C VAL A 51 13.84 -9.10 11.09
N LYS A 52 13.11 -10.08 10.56
CA LYS A 52 13.70 -11.27 9.91
C LYS A 52 14.44 -10.95 8.61
N ASP A 53 13.88 -10.07 7.77
CA ASP A 53 14.36 -9.84 6.41
C ASP A 53 14.42 -8.36 6.00
N GLY A 54 14.02 -7.44 6.88
CA GLY A 54 14.01 -6.00 6.60
C GLY A 54 12.91 -5.53 5.66
N SER A 55 11.98 -6.40 5.23
CA SER A 55 10.82 -6.01 4.44
C SER A 55 9.82 -5.19 5.26
N PHE A 56 8.98 -4.36 4.64
CA PHE A 56 7.90 -3.66 5.33
C PHE A 56 6.56 -4.32 5.04
N SER A 57 5.68 -4.39 6.04
CA SER A 57 4.34 -4.96 5.89
C SER A 57 3.29 -4.23 6.72
N ILE A 58 2.07 -4.13 6.18
CA ILE A 58 0.87 -3.67 6.88
C ILE A 58 -0.36 -4.40 6.34
N ILE A 59 -1.37 -4.56 7.18
CA ILE A 59 -2.69 -5.08 6.80
C ILE A 59 -3.70 -3.95 6.97
N VAL A 60 -4.50 -3.72 5.93
CA VAL A 60 -5.57 -2.71 5.91
C VAL A 60 -6.89 -3.43 5.66
N ASP A 61 -7.89 -3.14 6.48
CA ASP A 61 -9.26 -3.61 6.28
C ASP A 61 -9.95 -2.64 5.32
N MET A 62 -10.39 -3.15 4.16
CA MET A 62 -11.05 -2.37 3.11
C MET A 62 -12.45 -2.94 2.82
N GLU A 63 -13.38 -2.09 2.44
CA GLU A 63 -14.74 -2.51 2.08
C GLU A 63 -14.75 -3.12 0.68
N VAL A 64 -15.45 -4.24 0.55
CA VAL A 64 -15.62 -4.97 -0.72
C VAL A 64 -16.57 -4.21 -1.65
N GLY A 65 -16.30 -4.25 -2.95
CA GLY A 65 -17.01 -3.55 -4.01
C GLY A 65 -16.44 -2.17 -4.36
N ASN A 66 -15.25 -1.83 -3.86
CA ASN A 66 -14.65 -0.50 -4.00
C ASN A 66 -13.27 -0.56 -4.67
N GLU A 67 -12.88 0.55 -5.30
CA GLU A 67 -11.52 0.77 -5.77
C GLU A 67 -10.85 1.85 -4.94
N TYR A 68 -9.59 1.61 -4.57
CA TYR A 68 -8.80 2.54 -3.80
C TYR A 68 -7.49 2.85 -4.52
N GLU A 69 -7.24 4.14 -4.74
CA GLU A 69 -5.95 4.63 -5.17
C GLU A 69 -4.98 4.68 -3.99
N PHE A 70 -3.72 4.31 -4.24
CA PHE A 70 -2.69 4.28 -3.20
C PHE A 70 -1.27 4.43 -3.76
N LYS A 71 -0.34 4.78 -2.85
CA LYS A 71 1.12 4.78 -3.03
C LYS A 71 1.84 4.41 -1.74
N TYR A 72 3.09 4.03 -1.85
CA TYR A 72 4.00 3.97 -0.71
C TYR A 72 4.84 5.23 -0.62
N LEU A 73 5.01 5.76 0.59
CA LEU A 73 5.98 6.79 0.93
C LEU A 73 7.06 6.19 1.81
N VAL A 74 8.29 6.16 1.31
CA VAL A 74 9.45 5.59 1.98
C VAL A 74 10.40 6.70 2.40
N ASP A 75 10.87 6.62 3.65
CA ASP A 75 11.72 7.61 4.31
C ASP A 75 11.25 9.07 4.14
N ASP A 76 9.93 9.28 4.04
CA ASP A 76 9.26 10.58 3.97
C ASP A 76 9.48 11.37 2.66
N HIS A 77 10.15 10.80 1.64
CA HIS A 77 10.42 11.49 0.35
C HIS A 77 10.38 10.62 -0.91
N ILE A 78 10.44 9.29 -0.79
CA ILE A 78 10.46 8.38 -1.94
C ILE A 78 9.05 7.84 -2.17
N TRP A 79 8.47 8.17 -3.32
CA TRP A 79 7.16 7.67 -3.73
C TRP A 79 7.31 6.43 -4.60
N LEU A 80 6.67 5.34 -4.20
CA LEU A 80 6.68 4.08 -4.95
C LEU A 80 5.25 3.65 -5.29
N ASN A 81 5.06 3.22 -6.53
CA ASN A 81 3.88 2.47 -6.93
C ASN A 81 4.11 0.97 -6.68
N ASP A 82 3.02 0.20 -6.67
CA ASP A 82 3.04 -1.25 -6.62
C ASP A 82 2.84 -1.85 -8.01
N ASP A 83 3.83 -2.60 -8.50
CA ASP A 83 3.74 -3.32 -9.78
C ASP A 83 2.70 -4.45 -9.77
N ASN A 84 2.23 -4.87 -8.57
CA ASN A 84 1.19 -5.88 -8.40
C ASN A 84 -0.17 -5.25 -8.02
N ALA A 85 -0.30 -3.93 -8.17
CA ALA A 85 -1.61 -3.30 -8.11
C ALA A 85 -2.52 -3.82 -9.23
N ASP A 86 -3.83 -3.79 -9.03
CA ASP A 86 -4.76 -4.28 -10.04
C ASP A 86 -4.78 -3.37 -11.28
N LYS A 87 -4.54 -2.06 -11.07
CA LYS A 87 -4.44 -1.06 -12.15
C LYS A 87 -3.47 0.06 -11.76
N GLN A 88 -3.16 0.90 -12.73
CA GLN A 88 -2.55 2.21 -12.53
C GLN A 88 -3.41 3.27 -13.19
N VAL A 89 -3.57 4.41 -12.52
CA VAL A 89 -4.32 5.55 -13.03
C VAL A 89 -3.44 6.80 -13.01
N THR A 90 -3.39 7.52 -14.13
CA THR A 90 -2.65 8.77 -14.22
C THR A 90 -3.28 9.81 -13.30
N THR A 91 -2.46 10.48 -12.51
CA THR A 91 -2.94 11.58 -11.66
C THR A 91 -3.22 12.81 -12.53
N HIS A 92 -3.93 13.79 -11.97
CA HIS A 92 -4.16 15.07 -12.65
C HIS A 92 -2.87 15.86 -12.93
N TYR A 93 -1.73 15.44 -12.37
CA TYR A 93 -0.43 16.04 -12.64
C TYR A 93 0.28 15.48 -13.89
N GLY A 94 -0.31 14.49 -14.58
CA GLY A 94 0.07 14.06 -15.94
C GLY A 94 1.41 13.30 -16.05
N ASP A 95 2.36 13.59 -15.17
CA ASP A 95 3.68 12.94 -15.06
C ASP A 95 3.73 11.86 -13.99
N SER A 96 2.62 11.64 -13.27
CA SER A 96 2.54 10.69 -12.18
C SER A 96 1.32 9.78 -12.34
N ALA A 97 1.42 8.57 -11.81
CA ALA A 97 0.32 7.62 -11.72
C ALA A 97 0.20 7.09 -10.29
N ASN A 98 -1.00 6.76 -9.87
CA ASN A 98 -1.30 6.05 -8.63
C ASN A 98 -1.57 4.57 -8.90
N SER A 99 -1.17 3.70 -7.98
CA SER A 99 -1.62 2.31 -7.97
C SER A 99 -3.07 2.22 -7.54
N VAL A 100 -3.83 1.30 -8.10
CA VAL A 100 -5.24 1.05 -7.76
C VAL A 100 -5.40 -0.37 -7.26
N ILE A 101 -6.11 -0.54 -6.15
CA ILE A 101 -6.54 -1.84 -5.64
C ILE A 101 -8.07 -1.91 -5.66
N SER A 102 -8.60 -2.90 -6.37
CA SER A 102 -10.03 -3.24 -6.41
C SER A 102 -10.29 -4.34 -5.40
N VAL A 103 -11.21 -4.10 -4.49
CA VAL A 103 -11.55 -4.96 -3.36
C VAL A 103 -13.00 -5.34 -3.46
#